data_AF-A0A3D8GU45-F1
#
_entry.id   AF-A0A3D8GU45-F1
#
_cell.length_a   1.000
_cell.length_b   1.000
_cell.length_c   1.000
_cell.angle_alpha   90.00
_cell.angle_beta   90.00
_cell.angle_gamma   90.00
#
_symmetry.space_group_name_H-M   'P 1'
#
loop_
_entity.id
_entity.type
_entity.pdbx_description
1 polymer ?
#
loop_
_entity_poly.entity_id
_entity_poly.type
_entity_poly.pdbx_seq_one_letter_code
_entity_poly.pdbx_strand_id
1 'polypeptide(L)' 'MKLVTLKTNFHGYKKGTEFYLVAESEFIGVKEFVLRTTDLTGRMSISETELRKNFIFIKDLSMN' A
#
# COMPACT_ATOMS: atom_id res chain seq x y z
N MET A 1 7.14 -9.17 -1.09
CA MET A 1 6.45 -8.01 -0.48
C MET A 1 6.87 -6.77 -1.22
N LYS A 2 5.97 -5.81 -1.46
CA LYS A 2 6.32 -4.57 -2.17
C LYS A 2 6.38 -3.41 -1.19
N LEU A 3 7.35 -2.51 -1.36
CA LEU A 3 7.41 -1.25 -0.61
C LEU A 3 6.76 -0.14 -1.43
N VAL A 4 5.82 0.57 -0.83
CA VAL A 4 5.12 1.72 -1.44
C VAL A 4 5.17 2.92 -0.50
N THR A 5 5.06 4.13 -1.04
CA THR A 5 5.03 5.38 -0.26
C THR A 5 3.87 6.27 -0.66
N LEU A 6 3.35 7.05 0.30
CA LEU A 6 2.28 8.01 0.07
C LEU A 6 2.73 9.22 -0.75
N LYS A 7 1.99 9.51 -1.83
CA LYS A 7 2.10 10.72 -2.65
C LYS A 7 1.50 11.95 -1.99
N THR A 8 0.48 11.72 -1.17
CA THR A 8 -0.40 12.72 -0.55
C THR A 8 -0.76 12.28 0.87
N ASN A 9 -1.33 13.17 1.68
CA ASN A 9 -1.91 12.75 2.96
C ASN A 9 -3.15 11.86 2.69
N PHE A 10 -3.27 10.75 3.41
CA PHE A 10 -4.32 9.76 3.17
C PHE A 10 -4.60 8.96 4.45
N HIS A 11 -5.88 8.84 4.83
CA HIS A 11 -6.33 8.04 5.99
C HIS A 11 -5.57 8.32 7.30
N GLY A 12 -5.27 9.60 7.57
CA GLY A 12 -4.54 10.02 8.78
C GLY A 12 -3.02 9.88 8.69
N TYR A 13 -2.49 9.26 7.63
CA TYR A 13 -1.06 9.19 7.36
C TYR A 13 -0.59 10.35 6.49
N LYS A 14 0.66 10.78 6.71
CA LYS A 14 1.26 11.91 6.01
C LYS A 14 1.88 11.46 4.69
N LYS A 15 1.97 12.38 3.73
CA LYS A 15 2.79 12.21 2.53
C LYS A 15 4.20 11.71 2.92
N GLY A 16 4.71 10.72 2.19
CA GLY A 16 6.02 10.11 2.43
C GLY A 16 5.99 8.93 3.40
N THR A 17 4.90 8.68 4.14
CA THR A 17 4.79 7.47 4.97
C THR A 17 4.89 6.22 4.08
N GLU A 18 5.74 5.28 4.50
CA GLU A 18 6.01 4.04 3.79
C GLU A 18 5.17 2.88 4.32
N PHE A 19 4.78 2.01 3.40
CA PHE A 19 3.99 0.83 3.69
C PHE A 19 4.51 -0.38 2.92
N TYR A 20 4.43 -1.54 3.56
CA TYR A 20 4.49 -2.82 2.89
C TYR A 20 3.11 -3.15 2.32
N LEU A 21 3.05 -3.47 1.02
CA LEU A 21 1.94 -4.20 0.43
C LEU A 21 2.13 -5.68 0.75
N VAL A 22 1.28 -6.18 1.65
CA VAL A 22 1.42 -7.52 2.25
C VAL A 22 0.42 -8.54 1.69
N ALA A 23 -0.68 -8.07 1.10
CA ALA A 23 -1.63 -8.93 0.41
C ALA A 23 -2.31 -8.20 -0.74
N GLU A 24 -2.68 -8.96 -1.76
CA GLU A 24 -3.50 -8.57 -2.89
C GLU A 24 -4.57 -9.65 -3.08
N SER A 25 -5.81 -9.25 -3.30
CA SER A 25 -6.94 -10.14 -3.56
C SER A 25 -7.77 -9.59 -4.71
N GLU A 26 -8.29 -10.49 -5.54
CA GLU A 26 -9.21 -10.15 -6.63
C GLU A 26 -10.42 -11.07 -6.56
N PHE A 27 -11.62 -10.48 -6.55
CA PHE A 27 -12.88 -11.22 -6.59
C PHE A 27 -13.86 -10.57 -7.56
N ILE A 28 -14.25 -11.31 -8.60
CA ILE A 28 -15.17 -10.83 -9.66
C ILE A 28 -14.72 -9.45 -10.21
N GLY A 29 -13.42 -9.32 -10.50
CA GLY A 29 -12.82 -8.09 -11.04
C GLY A 29 -12.63 -6.94 -10.04
N VAL A 30 -12.99 -7.13 -8.77
CA VAL A 30 -12.73 -6.16 -7.70
C VAL A 30 -11.41 -6.50 -7.02
N LYS A 31 -10.44 -5.57 -7.06
CA LYS A 31 -9.12 -5.72 -6.44
C LYS A 31 -9.01 -4.96 -5.13
N GLU A 32 -8.55 -5.65 -4.11
CA GLU A 32 -8.30 -5.14 -2.75
C GLU A 32 -6.85 -5.42 -2.36
N PHE A 33 -6.24 -4.47 -1.66
CA PHE A 33 -4.84 -4.52 -1.23
C PHE A 33 -4.75 -4.26 0.26
N VAL A 34 -3.90 -5.01 0.95
CA VAL A 34 -3.60 -4.77 2.36
C VAL A 34 -2.23 -4.13 2.48
N LEU A 35 -2.20 -2.94 3.08
CA LEU A 35 -0.99 -2.20 3.42
C LEU A 35 -0.74 -2.27 4.92
N ARG A 36 0.54 -2.33 5.30
CA ARG A 36 1.00 -2.23 6.68
C ARG A 36 2.14 -1.23 6.77
N THR A 37 2.13 -0.34 7.76
CA THR A 37 3.25 0.59 7.98
C THR A 37 4.54 -0.18 8.23
N THR A 38 5.69 0.42 7.89
CA THR A 38 7.00 -0.24 8.04
C THR A 38 7.38 -0.48 9.51
N ASP A 39 6.87 0.35 10.43
CA ASP A 39 6.96 0.16 11.88
C ASP A 39 5.95 -0.86 12.44
N LEU A 40 5.14 -1.47 11.58
CA LEU A 40 4.14 -2.50 11.88
C LEU A 40 2.98 -2.08 12.79
N THR A 41 2.86 -0.78 13.12
CA THR A 41 1.83 -0.24 14.02
C THR A 41 0.46 -0.03 13.36
N GLY A 42 0.44 0.22 12.05
CA GLY A 42 -0.77 0.54 11.29
C GLY A 42 -1.04 -0.48 10.18
N ARG A 43 -2.32 -0.76 9.93
CA ARG A 43 -2.81 -1.61 8.83
C ARG A 43 -4.02 -0.95 8.17
N MET A 44 -4.10 -1.04 6.85
CA MET A 44 -5.28 -0.60 6.09
C MET A 44 -5.52 -1.49 4.87
N SER A 45 -6.79 -1.67 4.52
CA SER A 45 -7.20 -2.22 3.22
C SER A 45 -7.59 -1.06 2.29
N ILE A 46 -7.21 -1.16 1.03
CA ILE A 46 -7.50 -0.16 0.01
C ILE A 46 -7.86 -0.82 -1.32
N SER A 47 -8.64 -0.11 -2.12
CA SER A 47 -8.97 -0.47 -3.49
C SER A 47 -7.80 -0.23 -4.46
N GLU A 48 -7.89 -0.80 -5.66
CA GLU A 48 -6.95 -0.50 -6.75
C GLU A 48 -6.90 1.00 -7.11
N THR A 49 -8.07 1.67 -7.11
CA THR A 49 -8.15 3.09 -7.44
C THR A 49 -7.41 3.93 -6.41
N GLU A 50 -7.56 3.63 -5.12
CA GLU A 50 -6.86 4.32 -4.04
C GLU A 50 -5.35 4.05 -4.07
N LEU A 51 -4.95 2.80 -4.36
CA LEU A 51 -3.53 2.46 -4.52
C LEU A 51 -2.91 3.30 -5.64
N ARG A 52 -3.51 3.31 -6.83
CA ARG A 52 -3.02 4.08 -8.00
C ARG A 52 -3.01 5.58 -7.74
N LYS A 53 -4.04 6.11 -7.07
CA LYS A 53 -4.16 7.55 -6.79
C LYS A 53 -3.16 8.02 -5.74
N ASN A 54 -3.00 7.29 -4.65
CA ASN A 54 -2.32 7.79 -3.45
C ASN A 54 -0.91 7.23 -3.22
N PHE A 55 -0.49 6.14 -3.90
CA PHE A 55 0.78 5.46 -3.59
C PHE A 55 1.75 5.31 -4.78
N ILE A 56 3.05 5.49 -4.53
CA ILE A 56 4.15 5.21 -5.47
C ILE A 56 4.82 3.90 -5.06
N PHE A 57 5.07 3.02 -6.01
CA PHE A 57 5.90 1.84 -5.81
C PHE A 57 7.38 2.23 -5.72
N ILE A 58 8.07 1.75 -4.68
CA ILE A 58 9.50 1.99 -4.47
C ILE A 58 10.32 0.79 -4.97
N LYS A 59 10.07 -0.40 -4.41
CA LYS A 59 10.80 -1.61 -4.77
C LYS A 59 10.07 -2.88 -4.39
N ASP A 60 10.43 -3.96 -5.07
CA ASP A 60 10.06 -5.32 -4.65
C ASP A 60 11.13 -5.83 -3.69
N LEU A 61 10.70 -6.32 -2.53
CA LEU A 61 11.58 -6.88 -1.49
C LEU A 61 11.80 -8.40 -1.69
N SER A 62 11.21 -9.01 -2.72
CA SER A 62 11.38 -10.44 -3.02
C SER A 62 12.58 -10.74 -3.94
N MET A 63 13.18 -9.73 -4.55
CA MET A 63 14.36 -9.89 -5.40
C MET A 63 15.59 -9.43 -4.62
N ASN A 64 16.38 -10.40 -4.17
CA ASN A 64 17.73 -10.20 -3.64
C ASN A 64 18.73 -9.95 -4.76
#